data_AF-A0A1G2JD70-F1
#
_entry.id   AF-A0A1G2JD70-F1
#
_cell.length_a   1.000
_cell.length_b   1.000
_cell.length_c   1.000
_cell.angle_alpha   90.00
_cell.angle_beta   90.00
_cell.angle_gamma   90.00
#
_symmetry.space_group_name_H-M   'P 1'
#
loop_
_entity.id
_entity.type
_entity.pdbx_description
1 polymer ?
#
loop_
_entity_poly.entity_id
_entity_poly.type
_entity_poly.pdbx_seq_one_letter_code
_entity_poly.pdbx_strand_id
1 'polypeptide(L)'
;MVSIRLWVLGGNDGEMEAIKELLDVALERYVQPQMNWGDHRYSAKDLGLVARSDLHKSIVFVECRPAGYFQNVDLHVIDHHGDRSSEPPSVSQVLGMLESLGLRINEAKRRWLELVGANDCGAYSSMESIGATPEEMRRVRAYTRKAQGITAEHEATARIALDLAQMCGRVLVVQLPNVSVKNVCVIDQLYEDGRKGQEYMIVGPGNFHLSGDGEVCARLKEKFGGWTGGVGLGKKGDKKAFWGCNGAVSKTEEILAEINR
;
A
#
# COMPACT_ATOMS: atom_id res chain seq x y z
N MET A 1 -3.33 -15.02 -28.48
CA MET A 1 -2.17 -15.72 -27.87
C MET A 1 -2.54 -16.03 -26.44
N VAL A 2 -2.30 -17.25 -25.96
CA VAL A 2 -2.41 -17.53 -24.52
C VAL A 2 -1.18 -16.93 -23.87
N SER A 3 -1.34 -15.98 -22.95
CA SER A 3 -0.19 -15.49 -22.19
C SER A 3 0.45 -16.65 -21.44
N ILE A 4 1.76 -16.82 -21.63
CA ILE A 4 2.58 -17.80 -20.92
C ILE A 4 2.92 -17.37 -19.50
N ARG A 5 2.40 -16.21 -19.06
CA ARG A 5 2.65 -15.58 -17.77
C ARG A 5 1.35 -15.46 -17.00
N LEU A 6 1.40 -15.83 -15.72
CA LEU A 6 0.32 -15.57 -14.78
C LEU A 6 0.79 -14.52 -13.79
N TRP A 7 -0.03 -13.49 -13.58
CA TRP A 7 0.20 -12.47 -12.55
C TRP A 7 -0.67 -12.78 -11.33
N VAL A 8 -0.06 -12.78 -10.15
CA VAL A 8 -0.73 -13.00 -8.87
C VAL A 8 -0.68 -11.69 -8.11
N LEU A 9 -1.84 -11.12 -7.84
CA LEU A 9 -1.98 -9.79 -7.27
C LEU A 9 -2.35 -9.88 -5.78
N GLY A 10 -1.62 -9.14 -4.94
CA GLY A 10 -1.91 -8.92 -3.53
C GLY A 10 -2.57 -7.57 -3.25
N GLY A 11 -3.27 -7.43 -2.12
CA GLY A 11 -3.88 -6.16 -1.70
C GLY A 11 -5.10 -5.73 -2.54
N ASN A 12 -5.69 -4.55 -2.24
CA ASN A 12 -6.81 -3.98 -3.00
C ASN A 12 -6.92 -2.46 -2.76
N ASP A 13 -6.15 -1.70 -3.50
CA ASP A 13 -6.07 -0.24 -3.44
C ASP A 13 -5.94 0.37 -4.84
N GLY A 14 -5.68 1.69 -4.89
CA GLY A 14 -5.49 2.40 -6.14
C GLY A 14 -4.29 1.88 -6.94
N GLU A 15 -3.20 1.46 -6.29
CA GLU A 15 -2.07 0.90 -7.04
C GLU A 15 -2.47 -0.40 -7.73
N MET A 16 -3.16 -1.27 -7.00
CA MET A 16 -3.56 -2.57 -7.53
C MET A 16 -4.59 -2.46 -8.66
N GLU A 17 -5.54 -1.52 -8.59
CA GLU A 17 -6.46 -1.25 -9.71
C GLU A 17 -5.71 -0.72 -10.95
N ALA A 18 -4.70 0.13 -10.78
CA ALA A 18 -3.91 0.62 -11.90
C ALA A 18 -3.07 -0.49 -12.55
N ILE A 19 -2.56 -1.43 -11.75
CA ILE A 19 -1.86 -2.63 -12.22
C ILE A 19 -2.80 -3.53 -13.02
N LYS A 20 -4.03 -3.79 -12.54
CA LYS A 20 -5.03 -4.55 -13.31
C LYS A 20 -5.31 -3.92 -14.66
N GLU A 21 -5.54 -2.59 -14.69
CA GLU A 21 -5.75 -1.87 -15.95
C GLU A 21 -4.56 -2.01 -16.91
N LEU A 22 -3.33 -2.02 -16.40
CA LEU A 22 -2.13 -2.24 -17.22
C LEU A 22 -2.07 -3.65 -17.79
N LEU A 23 -2.37 -4.66 -16.97
CA LEU A 23 -2.40 -6.06 -17.38
C LEU A 23 -3.51 -6.30 -18.41
N ASP A 24 -4.68 -5.67 -18.25
CA ASP A 24 -5.76 -5.73 -19.23
C ASP A 24 -5.34 -5.13 -20.58
N VAL A 25 -4.67 -3.97 -20.58
CA VAL A 25 -4.12 -3.35 -21.80
C VAL A 25 -3.06 -4.24 -22.45
N ALA A 26 -2.24 -4.92 -21.65
CA ALA A 26 -1.22 -5.85 -22.13
C ALA A 26 -1.79 -7.23 -22.54
N LEU A 27 -3.10 -7.47 -22.35
CA LEU A 27 -3.75 -8.77 -22.56
C LEU A 27 -3.12 -9.89 -21.71
N GLU A 28 -2.63 -9.54 -20.53
CA GLU A 28 -2.02 -10.45 -19.57
C GLU A 28 -3.06 -11.08 -18.66
N ARG A 29 -2.81 -12.33 -18.23
CA ARG A 29 -3.71 -13.04 -17.31
C ARG A 29 -3.31 -12.79 -15.87
N TYR A 30 -4.27 -12.47 -15.02
CA TYR A 30 -4.04 -12.31 -13.59
C TYR A 30 -5.11 -12.99 -12.72
N VAL A 31 -4.72 -13.27 -11.49
CA VAL A 31 -5.59 -13.69 -10.39
C VAL A 31 -5.29 -12.84 -9.15
N GLN A 32 -6.31 -12.61 -8.34
CA GLN A 32 -6.20 -11.89 -7.08
C GLN A 32 -6.93 -12.71 -6.00
N PRO A 33 -6.25 -13.67 -5.36
CA PRO A 33 -6.92 -14.65 -4.50
C PRO A 33 -7.57 -14.03 -3.26
N GLN A 34 -7.12 -12.85 -2.82
CA GLN A 34 -7.78 -12.07 -1.79
C GLN A 34 -7.57 -10.57 -1.99
N MET A 35 -8.40 -9.76 -1.33
CA MET A 35 -8.36 -8.30 -1.41
C MET A 35 -7.80 -7.61 -0.14
N ASN A 36 -7.49 -8.36 0.91
CA ASN A 36 -6.96 -7.77 2.15
C ASN A 36 -5.47 -7.44 2.00
N TRP A 37 -5.02 -6.32 2.59
CA TRP A 37 -3.61 -6.00 2.74
C TRP A 37 -2.89 -6.98 3.68
N GLY A 38 -1.61 -7.24 3.45
CA GLY A 38 -0.77 -8.10 4.30
C GLY A 38 0.34 -8.84 3.54
N ASP A 39 1.24 -9.48 4.29
CA ASP A 39 2.32 -10.34 3.73
C ASP A 39 1.77 -11.72 3.36
N HIS A 40 1.02 -11.75 2.26
CA HIS A 40 0.32 -12.94 1.81
C HIS A 40 1.20 -13.84 0.96
N ARG A 41 1.02 -15.16 1.13
CA ARG A 41 1.77 -16.17 0.39
C ARG A 41 0.84 -17.18 -0.25
N TYR A 42 1.10 -17.56 -1.50
CA TYR A 42 0.26 -18.47 -2.28
C TYR A 42 1.04 -19.62 -2.87
N SER A 43 0.55 -20.83 -2.65
CA SER A 43 1.03 -22.05 -3.31
C SER A 43 0.34 -22.25 -4.65
N ALA A 44 0.88 -23.16 -5.48
CA ALA A 44 0.23 -23.57 -6.72
C ALA A 44 -1.23 -24.02 -6.49
N LYS A 45 -1.50 -24.70 -5.36
CA LYS A 45 -2.85 -25.14 -4.99
C LYS A 45 -3.78 -23.97 -4.71
N ASP A 46 -3.32 -22.96 -3.98
CA ASP A 46 -4.12 -21.76 -3.66
C ASP A 46 -4.53 -21.00 -4.92
N LEU A 47 -3.68 -21.06 -5.94
CA LEU A 47 -3.90 -20.45 -7.26
C LEU A 47 -4.71 -21.33 -8.21
N GLY A 48 -5.16 -22.52 -7.77
CA GLY A 48 -5.87 -23.48 -8.62
C GLY A 48 -5.01 -24.06 -9.74
N LEU A 49 -3.68 -23.94 -9.64
CA LEU A 49 -2.74 -24.49 -10.61
C LEU A 49 -2.59 -25.99 -10.36
N VAL A 50 -3.11 -26.80 -11.28
CA VAL A 50 -2.88 -28.24 -11.30
C VAL A 50 -1.44 -28.50 -11.76
N ALA A 51 -0.83 -29.59 -11.31
CA ALA A 51 0.51 -30.05 -11.72
C ALA A 51 0.65 -30.40 -13.22
N ARG A 52 -0.19 -29.86 -14.11
CA ARG A 52 0.05 -29.86 -15.55
C ARG A 52 0.97 -28.68 -15.87
N SER A 53 2.25 -29.02 -15.89
CA SER A 53 3.46 -28.27 -16.20
C SER A 53 3.51 -27.45 -17.51
N ASP A 54 2.39 -27.10 -18.13
CA ASP A 54 2.38 -26.75 -19.57
C ASP A 54 1.54 -25.52 -19.94
N LEU A 55 0.87 -24.84 -18.98
CA LEU A 55 0.08 -23.63 -19.26
C LEU A 55 0.83 -22.31 -19.03
N HIS A 56 1.75 -22.25 -18.06
CA HIS A 56 2.50 -21.04 -17.72
C HIS A 56 3.99 -21.34 -17.61
N LYS A 57 4.82 -20.55 -18.30
CA LYS A 57 6.29 -20.60 -18.20
C LYS A 57 6.83 -19.72 -17.08
N SER A 58 6.03 -18.75 -16.62
CA SER A 58 6.43 -17.82 -15.57
C SER A 58 5.23 -17.35 -14.74
N ILE A 59 5.47 -17.06 -13.47
CA ILE A 59 4.48 -16.48 -12.55
C ILE A 59 5.11 -15.24 -11.89
N VAL A 60 4.39 -14.13 -11.90
CA VAL A 60 4.80 -12.89 -11.27
C VAL A 60 3.89 -12.60 -10.09
N PHE A 61 4.44 -12.55 -8.88
CA PHE A 61 3.73 -12.15 -7.68
C PHE A 61 3.94 -10.66 -7.46
N VAL A 62 2.86 -9.91 -7.27
CA VAL A 62 2.87 -8.47 -7.04
C VAL A 62 2.27 -8.25 -5.66
N GLU A 63 3.01 -7.62 -4.73
CA GLU A 63 2.60 -7.38 -3.35
C GLU A 63 2.18 -8.65 -2.58
N CYS A 64 2.73 -9.79 -2.99
CA CYS A 64 2.55 -11.09 -2.36
C CYS A 64 3.71 -12.01 -2.74
N ARG A 65 3.76 -13.23 -2.19
CA ARG A 65 4.90 -14.14 -2.37
C ARG A 65 4.47 -15.57 -2.69
N PRO A 66 5.34 -16.37 -3.33
CA PRO A 66 5.09 -17.80 -3.46
C PRO A 66 5.16 -18.51 -2.10
N ALA A 67 4.33 -19.53 -1.92
CA ALA A 67 4.41 -20.49 -0.83
C ALA A 67 4.73 -21.88 -1.38
N GLY A 68 5.76 -22.53 -0.83
CA GLY A 68 6.16 -23.87 -1.25
C GLY A 68 6.82 -23.90 -2.63
N TYR A 69 6.70 -25.03 -3.33
CA TYR A 69 7.42 -25.33 -4.57
C TYR A 69 6.54 -25.15 -5.82
N PHE A 70 7.12 -24.53 -6.85
CA PHE A 70 6.56 -24.45 -8.19
C PHE A 70 7.50 -25.19 -9.15
N GLN A 71 6.98 -26.18 -9.86
CA GLN A 71 7.78 -27.05 -10.72
C GLN A 71 7.95 -26.45 -12.12
N ASN A 72 9.20 -26.25 -12.57
CA ASN A 72 9.55 -25.79 -13.92
C ASN A 72 8.90 -24.45 -14.34
N VAL A 73 8.76 -23.52 -13.39
CA VAL A 73 8.19 -22.19 -13.62
C VAL A 73 9.14 -21.12 -13.10
N ASP A 74 9.40 -20.10 -13.92
CA ASP A 74 10.17 -18.93 -13.47
C ASP A 74 9.30 -18.05 -12.56
N LEU A 75 9.73 -17.85 -11.32
CA LEU A 75 9.02 -17.03 -10.34
C LEU A 75 9.66 -15.65 -10.22
N HIS A 76 8.83 -14.62 -10.25
CA HIS A 76 9.24 -13.23 -10.02
C HIS A 76 8.42 -12.63 -8.88
N VAL A 77 9.03 -11.78 -8.05
CA VAL A 77 8.36 -11.06 -6.97
C VAL A 77 8.58 -9.57 -7.13
N ILE A 78 7.49 -8.83 -7.32
CA ILE A 78 7.40 -7.38 -7.35
C ILE A 78 6.81 -6.95 -6.00
N ASP A 79 7.55 -6.12 -5.27
CA ASP A 79 7.23 -5.66 -3.91
C ASP A 79 8.06 -4.38 -3.67
N HIS A 80 7.51 -3.42 -2.92
CA HIS A 80 8.25 -2.23 -2.43
C HIS A 80 7.96 -1.95 -0.95
N HIS A 81 7.57 -2.96 -0.18
CA HIS A 81 7.37 -2.82 1.26
C HIS A 81 8.53 -3.41 2.09
N GLY A 82 8.59 -3.05 3.38
CA GLY A 82 9.63 -3.53 4.28
C GLY A 82 11.03 -3.18 3.81
N ASP A 83 11.91 -4.19 3.73
CA ASP A 83 13.31 -4.02 3.31
C ASP A 83 13.46 -3.55 1.85
N ARG A 84 12.40 -3.71 1.04
CA ARG A 84 12.35 -3.27 -0.36
C ARG A 84 11.74 -1.87 -0.52
N SER A 85 11.50 -1.13 0.57
CA SER A 85 10.85 0.20 0.53
C SER A 85 11.62 1.31 -0.17
N SER A 86 12.87 1.04 -0.55
CA SER A 86 13.65 1.93 -1.42
C SER A 86 13.51 1.62 -2.91
N GLU A 87 12.87 0.51 -3.28
CA GLU A 87 12.64 0.15 -4.69
C GLU A 87 11.52 1.01 -5.30
N PRO A 88 11.44 1.09 -6.65
CA PRO A 88 10.31 1.74 -7.29
C PRO A 88 8.97 1.11 -6.88
N PRO A 89 7.86 1.88 -6.85
CA PRO A 89 6.55 1.33 -6.53
C PRO A 89 6.17 0.20 -7.50
N SER A 90 5.38 -0.76 -7.02
CA SER A 90 5.05 -1.98 -7.75
C SER A 90 4.43 -1.71 -9.11
N VAL A 91 3.59 -0.68 -9.25
CA VAL A 91 3.03 -0.27 -10.55
C VAL A 91 4.11 0.12 -11.57
N SER A 92 5.21 0.73 -11.11
CA SER A 92 6.35 1.10 -11.96
C SER A 92 7.18 -0.13 -12.34
N GLN A 93 7.39 -1.06 -11.42
CA GLN A 93 8.08 -2.33 -11.69
C GLN A 93 7.29 -3.17 -12.71
N VAL A 94 5.96 -3.27 -12.54
CA VAL A 94 5.05 -3.95 -13.50
C VAL A 94 5.14 -3.30 -14.87
N LEU A 95 5.03 -1.96 -14.94
CA LEU A 95 5.15 -1.24 -16.21
C LEU A 95 6.49 -1.55 -16.89
N GLY A 96 7.61 -1.43 -16.18
CA GLY A 96 8.95 -1.70 -16.75
C GLY A 96 9.08 -3.11 -17.30
N MET A 97 8.50 -4.10 -16.60
CA MET A 97 8.46 -5.48 -17.09
C MET A 97 7.65 -5.61 -18.38
N LEU A 98 6.44 -5.02 -18.43
CA LEU A 98 5.60 -5.06 -19.64
C LEU A 98 6.23 -4.32 -20.83
N GLU A 99 6.91 -3.20 -20.58
CA GLU A 99 7.64 -2.46 -21.61
C GLU A 99 8.81 -3.26 -22.18
N SER A 100 9.53 -4.01 -21.33
CA SER A 100 10.57 -4.94 -21.79
C SER A 100 10.02 -6.05 -22.69
N LEU A 101 8.72 -6.36 -22.56
CA LEU A 101 7.99 -7.33 -23.39
C LEU A 101 7.30 -6.68 -24.60
N GLY A 102 7.52 -5.38 -24.84
CA GLY A 102 7.05 -4.67 -26.01
C GLY A 102 5.76 -3.88 -25.82
N LEU A 103 5.20 -3.79 -24.61
CA LEU A 103 4.11 -2.86 -24.33
C LEU A 103 4.58 -1.42 -24.59
N ARG A 104 3.74 -0.63 -25.26
CA ARG A 104 3.97 0.80 -25.47
C ARG A 104 2.78 1.56 -24.91
N ILE A 105 3.06 2.48 -24.01
CA ILE A 105 2.06 3.42 -23.47
C ILE A 105 2.44 4.85 -23.85
N ASN A 106 1.45 5.74 -23.85
CA ASN A 106 1.69 7.16 -24.08
C ASN A 106 2.10 7.88 -22.77
N GLU A 107 2.63 9.09 -22.92
CA GLU A 107 3.10 9.92 -21.80
C GLU A 107 2.01 10.21 -20.76
N ALA A 108 0.76 10.38 -21.19
CA ALA A 108 -0.35 10.62 -20.27
C ALA A 108 -0.61 9.42 -19.34
N LYS A 109 -0.56 8.19 -19.87
CA LYS A 109 -0.66 6.96 -19.06
C LYS A 109 0.59 6.79 -18.20
N ARG A 110 1.79 7.11 -18.68
CA ARG A 110 3.02 7.06 -17.87
C ARG A 110 2.92 7.99 -16.67
N ARG A 111 2.58 9.26 -16.88
CA ARG A 111 2.38 10.25 -15.81
C ARG A 111 1.32 9.80 -14.81
N TRP A 112 0.22 9.22 -15.28
CA TRP A 112 -0.81 8.65 -14.39
C TRP A 112 -0.23 7.58 -13.45
N LEU A 113 0.56 6.65 -13.97
CA LEU A 113 1.15 5.56 -13.19
C LEU A 113 2.23 6.05 -12.22
N GLU A 114 3.03 7.05 -12.63
CA GLU A 114 3.98 7.73 -11.73
C GLU A 114 3.27 8.35 -10.53
N LEU A 115 2.14 9.03 -10.77
CA LEU A 115 1.34 9.63 -9.71
C LEU A 115 0.71 8.58 -8.79
N VAL A 116 0.20 7.48 -9.36
CA VAL A 116 -0.37 6.36 -8.58
C VAL A 116 0.70 5.70 -7.71
N GLY A 117 1.89 5.43 -8.26
CA GLY A 117 3.00 4.86 -7.50
C GLY A 117 3.49 5.81 -6.40
N ALA A 118 3.61 7.11 -6.70
CA ALA A 118 3.96 8.10 -5.68
C ALA A 118 2.91 8.15 -4.55
N ASN A 119 1.63 8.07 -4.89
CA ASN A 119 0.55 8.00 -3.91
C ASN A 119 0.67 6.76 -3.00
N ASP A 120 1.08 5.62 -3.55
CA ASP A 120 1.28 4.41 -2.76
C ASP A 120 2.49 4.50 -1.82
N CYS A 121 3.60 5.12 -2.27
CA CYS A 121 4.79 5.30 -1.44
C CYS A 121 4.64 6.30 -0.28
N GLY A 122 3.78 7.33 -0.42
CA GLY A 122 3.73 8.41 0.56
C GLY A 122 2.58 9.41 0.41
N ALA A 123 1.49 9.00 -0.26
CA ALA A 123 0.30 9.81 -0.52
C ALA A 123 0.66 11.19 -1.09
N TYR A 124 0.17 12.26 -0.47
CA TYR A 124 0.39 13.63 -0.92
C TYR A 124 1.86 14.02 -0.98
N SER A 125 2.65 13.67 0.04
CA SER A 125 4.05 14.11 0.13
C SER A 125 4.92 13.59 -1.02
N SER A 126 4.73 12.33 -1.40
CA SER A 126 5.44 11.72 -2.53
C SER A 126 4.94 12.27 -3.87
N MET A 127 3.63 12.52 -4.03
CA MET A 127 3.11 13.17 -5.24
C MET A 127 3.64 14.61 -5.40
N GLU A 128 3.68 15.40 -4.33
CA GLU A 128 4.27 16.74 -4.34
C GLU A 128 5.75 16.71 -4.74
N SER A 129 6.50 15.71 -4.26
CA SER A 129 7.93 15.57 -4.57
C SER A 129 8.24 15.34 -6.06
N ILE A 130 7.27 14.81 -6.82
CA ILE A 130 7.36 14.63 -8.28
C ILE A 130 6.62 15.73 -9.07
N GLY A 131 6.32 16.84 -8.39
CA GLY A 131 5.69 18.02 -9.00
C GLY A 131 4.22 17.83 -9.35
N ALA A 132 3.48 17.00 -8.63
CA ALA A 132 2.05 16.81 -8.88
C ALA A 132 1.25 18.10 -8.65
N THR A 133 0.33 18.42 -9.56
CA THR A 133 -0.60 19.54 -9.37
C THR A 133 -1.69 19.18 -8.36
N PRO A 134 -2.38 20.17 -7.76
CA PRO A 134 -3.55 19.92 -6.92
C PRO A 134 -4.63 19.08 -7.63
N GLU A 135 -4.84 19.30 -8.92
CA GLU A 135 -5.79 18.54 -9.74
C GLU A 135 -5.36 17.06 -9.89
N GLU A 136 -4.08 16.81 -10.18
CA GLU A 136 -3.52 15.46 -10.29
C GLU A 136 -3.67 14.71 -8.96
N MET A 137 -3.29 15.35 -7.85
CA MET A 137 -3.43 14.76 -6.51
C MET A 137 -4.88 14.44 -6.21
N ARG A 138 -5.82 15.37 -6.41
CA ARG A 138 -7.26 15.11 -6.19
C ARG A 138 -7.76 13.93 -7.02
N ARG A 139 -7.33 13.82 -8.28
CA ARG A 139 -7.73 12.73 -9.17
C ARG A 139 -7.22 11.36 -8.67
N VAL A 140 -5.97 11.28 -8.26
CA VAL A 140 -5.35 10.04 -7.77
C VAL A 140 -5.96 9.61 -6.42
N ARG A 141 -6.21 10.58 -5.53
CA ARG A 141 -6.88 10.30 -4.26
C ARG A 141 -8.32 9.84 -4.48
N ALA A 142 -9.08 10.49 -5.36
CA ALA A 142 -10.42 10.03 -5.74
C ALA A 142 -10.41 8.59 -6.30
N TYR A 143 -9.41 8.25 -7.12
CA TYR A 143 -9.23 6.90 -7.64
C TYR A 143 -8.96 5.87 -6.53
N THR A 144 -8.03 6.17 -5.62
CA THR A 144 -7.73 5.33 -4.45
C THR A 144 -8.97 5.11 -3.57
N ARG A 145 -9.72 6.19 -3.31
CA ARG A 145 -10.95 6.15 -2.51
C ARG A 145 -12.03 5.27 -3.15
N LYS A 146 -12.16 5.35 -4.48
CA LYS A 146 -13.07 4.47 -5.23
C LYS A 146 -12.64 3.01 -5.10
N ALA A 147 -11.36 2.70 -5.27
CA ALA A 147 -10.82 1.34 -5.15
C ALA A 147 -11.05 0.74 -3.76
N GLN A 148 -10.94 1.56 -2.71
CA GLN A 148 -11.17 1.14 -1.32
C GLN A 148 -12.64 1.14 -0.88
N GLY A 149 -13.58 1.51 -1.77
CA GLY A 149 -15.01 1.55 -1.46
C GLY A 149 -15.37 2.57 -0.39
N ILE A 150 -14.73 3.75 -0.39
CA ILE A 150 -14.99 4.79 0.61
C ILE A 150 -16.41 5.35 0.44
N THR A 151 -17.15 5.40 1.54
CA THR A 151 -18.53 5.91 1.61
C THR A 151 -18.57 7.25 2.36
N ALA A 152 -19.69 7.97 2.24
CA ALA A 152 -19.92 9.20 3.00
C ALA A 152 -19.95 8.95 4.52
N GLU A 153 -20.38 7.77 4.96
CA GLU A 153 -20.35 7.38 6.37
C GLU A 153 -18.92 7.22 6.90
N HIS A 154 -18.01 6.66 6.09
CA HIS A 154 -16.59 6.61 6.44
C HIS A 154 -16.01 8.02 6.62
N GLU A 155 -16.37 8.96 5.76
CA GLU A 155 -15.93 10.36 5.84
C GLU A 155 -16.43 11.06 7.11
N ALA A 156 -17.73 10.94 7.39
CA ALA A 156 -18.34 11.53 8.57
C ALA A 156 -17.71 10.97 9.86
N THR A 157 -17.47 9.65 9.89
CA THR A 157 -16.85 9.00 11.05
C THR A 157 -15.40 9.43 11.24
N ALA A 158 -14.62 9.53 10.16
CA ALA A 158 -13.24 10.02 10.22
C ALA A 158 -13.17 11.46 10.72
N ARG A 159 -14.11 12.32 10.32
CA ARG A 159 -14.18 13.72 10.78
C ARG A 159 -14.43 13.80 12.28
N ILE A 160 -15.43 13.06 12.78
CA ILE A 160 -15.72 12.99 14.22
C ILE A 160 -14.51 12.47 15.00
N ALA A 161 -13.82 11.45 14.48
CA ALA A 161 -12.63 10.90 15.11
C ALA A 161 -11.48 11.92 15.17
N LEU A 162 -11.32 12.75 14.14
CA LEU A 162 -10.33 13.82 14.10
C LEU A 162 -10.64 14.96 15.08
N ASP A 163 -11.91 15.32 15.23
CA ASP A 163 -12.34 16.34 16.20
C ASP A 163 -12.08 15.91 17.66
N LEU A 164 -12.11 14.60 17.92
CA LEU A 164 -11.81 13.98 19.22
C LEU A 164 -10.33 13.58 19.37
N ALA A 165 -9.50 13.79 18.35
CA ALA A 165 -8.11 13.35 18.35
C ALA A 165 -7.30 14.09 19.42
N GLN A 166 -6.30 13.41 19.97
CA GLN A 166 -5.48 13.92 21.07
C GLN A 166 -4.01 13.92 20.70
N MET A 167 -3.27 14.91 21.19
CA MET A 167 -1.81 14.91 21.06
C MET A 167 -1.18 14.06 22.16
N CYS A 168 -0.39 13.07 21.75
CA CYS A 168 0.49 12.31 22.63
C CYS A 168 1.93 12.62 22.23
N GLY A 169 2.56 13.57 22.93
CA GLY A 169 3.85 14.13 22.51
C GLY A 169 3.71 14.85 21.16
N ARG A 170 4.49 14.41 20.17
CA ARG A 170 4.46 14.94 18.79
C ARG A 170 3.44 14.27 17.87
N VAL A 171 2.83 13.17 18.30
CA VAL A 171 1.93 12.34 17.49
C VAL A 171 0.48 12.68 17.80
N LEU A 172 -0.30 12.96 16.74
CA LEU A 172 -1.75 13.09 16.83
C LEU A 172 -2.39 11.70 16.81
N VAL A 173 -3.04 11.31 17.89
CA VAL A 173 -3.71 10.03 18.03
C VAL A 173 -5.17 10.17 17.65
N VAL A 174 -5.60 9.45 16.61
CA VAL A 174 -6.96 9.44 16.06
C VAL A 174 -7.56 8.07 16.31
N GLN A 175 -8.63 8.00 17.11
CA GLN A 175 -9.31 6.73 17.40
C GLN A 175 -10.51 6.53 16.48
N LEU A 176 -10.48 5.46 15.68
CA LEU A 176 -11.60 5.05 14.84
C LEU A 176 -12.52 4.09 15.62
N PRO A 177 -13.84 4.32 15.63
CA PRO A 177 -14.77 3.56 16.47
C PRO A 177 -15.05 2.14 15.94
N ASN A 178 -14.78 1.87 14.66
CA ASN A 178 -15.04 0.57 14.03
C ASN A 178 -13.99 0.26 12.94
N VAL A 179 -13.96 -0.99 12.48
CA VAL A 179 -12.99 -1.49 11.48
C VAL A 179 -13.32 -1.15 10.03
N SER A 180 -14.51 -0.62 9.76
CA SER A 180 -14.94 -0.32 8.39
C SER A 180 -14.33 0.97 7.87
N VAL A 181 -14.08 1.96 8.75
CA VAL A 181 -13.44 3.23 8.37
C VAL A 181 -11.99 2.98 7.97
N LYS A 182 -11.62 3.49 6.79
CA LYS A 182 -10.29 3.33 6.22
C LYS A 182 -9.40 4.52 6.57
N ASN A 183 -8.12 4.25 6.80
CA ASN A 183 -7.12 5.26 7.15
C ASN A 183 -7.08 6.42 6.14
N VAL A 184 -7.34 6.14 4.86
CA VAL A 184 -7.38 7.13 3.77
C VAL A 184 -8.26 8.34 4.09
N CYS A 185 -9.40 8.13 4.78
CA CYS A 185 -10.31 9.22 5.15
C CYS A 185 -9.67 10.20 6.13
N VAL A 186 -8.93 9.69 7.12
CA VAL A 186 -8.22 10.52 8.09
C VAL A 186 -7.04 11.24 7.42
N ILE A 187 -6.30 10.52 6.57
CA ILE A 187 -5.11 11.06 5.88
C ILE A 187 -5.47 12.22 4.96
N ASP A 188 -6.54 12.09 4.17
CA ASP A 188 -7.01 13.13 3.26
C ASP A 188 -7.46 14.37 4.03
N GLN A 189 -8.27 14.20 5.09
CA GLN A 189 -8.75 15.31 5.90
C GLN A 189 -7.62 16.05 6.62
N LEU A 190 -6.62 15.33 7.17
CA LEU A 190 -5.44 15.97 7.76
C LEU A 190 -4.69 16.85 6.75
N TYR A 191 -4.57 16.39 5.50
CA TYR A 191 -3.93 17.17 4.45
C TYR A 191 -4.77 18.40 4.07
N GLU A 192 -6.09 18.25 3.92
CA GLU A 192 -7.02 19.33 3.60
C GLU A 192 -7.08 20.40 4.70
N ASP A 193 -6.99 19.99 5.97
CA ASP A 193 -6.94 20.88 7.13
C ASP A 193 -5.56 21.60 7.27
N GLY A 194 -4.65 21.42 6.30
CA GLY A 194 -3.34 22.06 6.28
C GLY A 194 -2.33 21.46 7.25
N ARG A 195 -2.61 20.29 7.84
CA ARG A 195 -1.71 19.60 8.80
C ARG A 195 -0.63 18.77 8.10
N LYS A 196 -0.05 19.32 7.03
CA LYS A 196 1.06 18.69 6.30
C LYS A 196 2.24 18.46 7.25
N GLY A 197 2.87 17.31 7.15
CA GLY A 197 4.00 16.95 8.01
C GLY A 197 3.62 16.44 9.41
N GLN A 198 2.40 16.67 9.89
CA GLN A 198 1.94 16.13 11.19
C GLN A 198 2.15 14.62 11.25
N GLU A 199 2.73 14.16 12.35
CA GLU A 199 2.77 12.74 12.68
C GLU A 199 1.45 12.33 13.30
N TYR A 200 0.96 11.16 12.92
CA TYR A 200 -0.31 10.68 13.42
C TYR A 200 -0.29 9.17 13.61
N MET A 201 -1.05 8.74 14.61
CA MET A 201 -1.35 7.34 14.84
C MET A 201 -2.86 7.16 14.75
N ILE A 202 -3.30 6.38 13.77
CA ILE A 202 -4.69 5.94 13.65
C ILE A 202 -4.83 4.62 14.39
N VAL A 203 -5.77 4.59 15.33
CA VAL A 203 -6.07 3.43 16.17
C VAL A 203 -7.49 2.99 15.87
N GLY A 204 -7.66 1.89 15.16
CA GLY A 204 -8.96 1.25 14.97
C GLY A 204 -9.10 0.02 15.86
N PRO A 205 -10.28 -0.62 15.88
CA PRO A 205 -10.48 -1.84 16.65
C PRO A 205 -9.66 -2.96 16.06
N GLY A 206 -8.56 -3.31 16.71
CA GLY A 206 -7.71 -4.40 16.23
C GLY A 206 -6.64 -3.98 15.23
N ASN A 207 -6.54 -2.69 14.87
CA ASN A 207 -5.59 -2.19 13.88
C ASN A 207 -4.90 -0.90 14.32
N PHE A 208 -3.66 -0.75 13.89
CA PHE A 208 -2.84 0.41 14.19
C PHE A 208 -2.14 0.87 12.92
N HIS A 209 -2.02 2.18 12.74
CA HIS A 209 -1.26 2.77 11.66
C HIS A 209 -0.57 4.05 12.13
N LEU A 210 0.74 4.09 12.04
CA LEU A 210 1.57 5.25 12.33
C LEU A 210 2.12 5.82 11.02
N SER A 211 2.08 7.14 10.89
CA SER A 211 2.91 7.91 9.97
C SER A 211 3.80 8.85 10.77
N GLY A 212 5.11 8.70 10.64
CA GLY A 212 6.08 9.49 11.40
C GLY A 212 7.53 9.07 11.18
N ASP A 213 8.35 9.24 12.21
CA ASP A 213 9.78 8.95 12.22
C ASP A 213 10.10 7.48 11.88
N GLY A 214 11.13 7.29 11.05
CA GLY A 214 11.52 5.97 10.53
C GLY A 214 12.17 5.04 11.55
N GLU A 215 12.90 5.56 12.53
CA GLU A 215 13.46 4.75 13.61
C GLU A 215 12.33 4.25 14.51
N VAL A 216 11.34 5.09 14.78
CA VAL A 216 10.14 4.70 15.55
C VAL A 216 9.38 3.59 14.82
N CYS A 217 9.12 3.76 13.52
CA CYS A 217 8.44 2.73 12.73
C CYS A 217 9.20 1.38 12.73
N ALA A 218 10.52 1.41 12.62
CA ALA A 218 11.37 0.21 12.68
C ALA A 218 11.31 -0.48 14.05
N ARG A 219 11.40 0.28 15.15
CA ARG A 219 11.27 -0.26 16.52
C ARG A 219 9.90 -0.89 16.77
N LEU A 220 8.83 -0.24 16.30
CA LEU A 220 7.47 -0.77 16.44
C LEU A 220 7.30 -2.09 15.67
N LYS A 221 7.88 -2.18 14.47
CA LYS A 221 7.89 -3.43 13.69
C LYS A 221 8.64 -4.55 14.39
N GLU A 222 9.80 -4.27 14.96
CA GLU A 222 10.60 -5.25 15.72
C GLU A 222 9.83 -5.78 16.93
N LYS A 223 9.22 -4.86 17.71
CA LYS A 223 8.56 -5.20 18.98
C LYS A 223 7.17 -5.81 18.80
N PHE A 224 6.38 -5.27 17.88
CA PHE A 224 4.95 -5.61 17.74
C PHE A 224 4.61 -6.35 16.44
N GLY A 225 5.56 -6.54 15.54
CA GLY A 225 5.33 -7.12 14.22
C GLY A 225 4.59 -6.15 13.28
N GLY A 226 3.83 -6.68 12.32
CA GLY A 226 3.07 -5.88 11.35
C GLY A 226 3.82 -5.65 10.03
N TRP A 227 3.60 -4.51 9.39
CA TRP A 227 4.24 -4.09 8.13
C TRP A 227 4.81 -2.68 8.28
N THR A 228 5.76 -2.35 7.41
CA THR A 228 6.42 -1.04 7.37
C THR A 228 6.62 -0.60 5.92
N GLY A 229 6.69 0.71 5.71
CA GLY A 229 6.99 1.27 4.41
C GLY A 229 7.45 2.72 4.49
N GLY A 230 7.57 3.34 3.33
CA GLY A 230 8.01 4.72 3.18
C GLY A 230 9.53 4.86 3.10
N VAL A 231 9.96 5.89 2.37
CA VAL A 231 11.36 6.19 2.05
C VAL A 231 12.22 6.57 3.27
N GLY A 232 11.56 6.94 4.37
CA GLY A 232 12.17 7.25 5.65
C GLY A 232 12.44 6.05 6.55
N LEU A 233 12.02 4.83 6.19
CA LEU A 233 12.11 3.66 7.06
C LEU A 233 13.55 3.45 7.59
N GLY A 234 13.68 3.28 8.91
CA GLY A 234 14.96 3.10 9.60
C GLY A 234 15.85 4.34 9.66
N LYS A 235 15.35 5.52 9.25
CA LYS A 235 16.10 6.78 9.25
C LYS A 235 15.40 7.80 10.13
N LYS A 236 16.19 8.58 10.87
CA LYS A 236 15.74 9.75 11.61
C LYS A 236 15.55 10.94 10.69
N GLY A 237 14.51 11.76 10.93
CA GLY A 237 14.35 13.07 10.28
C GLY A 237 13.19 13.17 9.29
N ASP A 238 13.32 14.07 8.31
CA ASP A 238 12.18 14.66 7.58
C ASP A 238 11.47 13.73 6.57
N LYS A 239 12.05 12.56 6.30
CA LYS A 239 11.41 11.58 5.41
C LYS A 239 10.45 10.72 6.23
N LYS A 240 9.17 10.73 5.84
CA LYS A 240 8.15 9.94 6.51
C LYS A 240 8.35 8.44 6.28
N ALA A 241 8.09 7.68 7.34
CA ALA A 241 7.90 6.25 7.31
C ALA A 241 6.49 5.90 7.80
N PHE A 242 6.12 4.66 7.53
CA PHE A 242 4.84 4.10 7.95
C PHE A 242 5.07 2.80 8.68
N TRP A 243 4.25 2.56 9.70
CA TRP A 243 4.12 1.27 10.35
C TRP A 243 2.64 0.94 10.51
N GLY A 244 2.26 -0.31 10.34
CA GLY A 244 0.93 -0.77 10.69
C GLY A 244 0.92 -2.19 11.19
N CYS A 245 -0.01 -2.53 12.07
CA CYS A 245 -0.17 -3.90 12.55
C CYS A 245 -1.63 -4.21 12.87
N ASN A 246 -1.95 -5.49 12.87
CA ASN A 246 -3.18 -6.01 13.45
C ASN A 246 -2.86 -6.51 14.86
N GLY A 247 -3.67 -6.18 15.86
CA GLY A 247 -3.43 -6.58 17.24
C GLY A 247 -4.50 -6.07 18.19
N ALA A 248 -4.57 -6.62 19.40
CA ALA A 248 -5.58 -6.21 20.38
C ALA A 248 -5.45 -4.72 20.77
N VAL A 249 -6.60 -4.05 20.92
CA VAL A 249 -6.69 -2.63 21.32
C VAL A 249 -6.00 -2.36 22.67
N SER A 250 -5.90 -3.38 23.54
CA SER A 250 -5.20 -3.30 24.82
C SER A 250 -3.71 -2.94 24.70
N LYS A 251 -3.12 -3.03 23.50
CA LYS A 251 -1.73 -2.63 23.25
C LYS A 251 -1.55 -1.13 22.98
N THR A 252 -2.61 -0.33 22.90
CA THR A 252 -2.53 1.09 22.52
C THR A 252 -1.58 1.88 23.43
N GLU A 253 -1.72 1.74 24.75
CA GLU A 253 -0.87 2.45 25.72
C GLU A 253 0.60 2.03 25.61
N GLU A 254 0.86 0.74 25.37
CA GLU A 254 2.22 0.22 25.21
C GLU A 254 2.89 0.75 23.92
N ILE A 255 2.11 0.84 22.83
CA ILE A 255 2.58 1.41 21.56
C ILE A 255 2.86 2.91 21.73
N LEU A 256 1.97 3.66 22.37
CA LEU A 256 2.16 5.08 22.63
C LEU A 256 3.36 5.34 23.54
N ALA A 257 3.62 4.47 24.52
CA ALA A 257 4.82 4.56 25.34
C ALA A 257 6.10 4.34 24.50
N GLU A 258 6.08 3.40 23.54
CA GLU A 258 7.22 3.13 22.66
C GLU A 258 7.49 4.27 21.66
N ILE A 259 6.44 4.95 21.18
CA ILE A 259 6.55 6.14 20.32
C ILE A 259 7.26 7.30 21.03
N ASN A 260 7.08 7.43 22.34
CA ASN A 260 7.64 8.53 23.13
C ASN A 260 9.02 8.25 23.74
N ARG A 261 9.63 7.09 23.45
CA ARG A 261 11.01 6.76 23.82
C ARG A 261 12.01 7.34 22.83
#